data_AF-A0A963L3Y1-F1
#
_entry.id   AF-A0A963L3Y1-F1
#
_cell.length_a   1.000
_cell.length_b   1.000
_cell.length_c   1.000
_cell.angle_alpha   90.00
_cell.angle_beta   90.00
_cell.angle_gamma   90.00
#
_symmetry.space_group_name_H-M   'P 1'
#
loop_
_entity.id
_entity.type
_entity.pdbx_description
1 polymer ?
#
loop_
_entity_poly.entity_id
_entity_poly.type
_entity_poly.pdbx_seq_one_letter_code
_entity_poly.pdbx_strand_id
1 'polypeptide(L)'
;MSHWLTIWRAAQLVGVSRGALQQQVRSGALMLNDGLVSTDELLRLYPDVKLEETGLLERVAHIRDEAFGKRLRERLLPSQEVLAQRLFNQTQELADVRRWLQRYHTLVVALQSRIHDLQEKGATPLALSELQDFVDQGLAKALATEQADLLAVMDDMLKVMTAQVTIRPSGHQFAVEGHDTLLQAGLRAGLKLNYGCGNGTCGMCKVRVISGQVVKSQPCDYPLSEAERAQGYTLTCAYTAASSELTLELLEASGPQDIPQQQIVTTVRAITSLGQDTMQLHLQTPRSHRLRFLAGQSVTLGLSRPDGSDAHALYPIASCPCDDRNLHFFIERHPQDPFAQQLFEEGLRAGDSVTIWGPVGDFVLAEGTRPLVFAACDTGFGPVKSLIEHALALDSAPSISLFWLATRPDGHFLANQCRAWSEALDPFEYELLNEADTAYGTLQLAQAIRTDLFEIDCDFYLAGPSLFVQSLDAELRAAGVPATQIHSLELAEPMGEQV
;
A
#
# COMPACT_ATOMS: atom_id res chain seq x y z
N MET A 1 -7.80 10.47 28.60
CA MET A 1 -7.70 10.97 27.21
C MET A 1 -8.73 10.18 26.43
N SER A 2 -9.74 10.83 25.85
CA SER A 2 -10.77 10.16 25.04
C SER A 2 -10.10 9.53 23.82
N HIS A 3 -10.11 8.20 23.72
CA HIS A 3 -9.65 7.51 22.51
C HIS A 3 -10.88 7.18 21.66
N TRP A 4 -10.72 7.22 20.35
CA TRP A 4 -11.79 6.93 19.39
C TRP A 4 -11.61 5.50 18.88
N LEU A 5 -12.68 4.71 18.92
CA LEU A 5 -12.66 3.28 18.62
C LEU A 5 -13.73 2.97 17.58
N THR A 6 -13.47 2.05 16.66
CA THR A 6 -14.53 1.55 15.77
C THR A 6 -15.62 0.85 16.59
N ILE A 7 -16.85 0.79 16.05
CA ILE A 7 -18.00 0.14 16.72
C ILE A 7 -17.70 -1.33 17.06
N TRP A 8 -16.89 -1.99 16.23
CA TRP A 8 -16.47 -3.36 16.47
C TRP A 8 -15.46 -3.48 17.63
N ARG A 9 -14.44 -2.60 17.69
CA ARG A 9 -13.49 -2.57 18.83
C ARG A 9 -14.22 -2.22 20.13
N ALA A 10 -15.17 -1.29 20.05
CA ALA A 10 -16.11 -0.99 21.11
C ALA A 10 -16.90 -2.23 21.57
N ALA A 11 -17.42 -3.02 20.63
CA ALA A 11 -18.17 -4.24 20.92
C ALA A 11 -17.31 -5.32 21.60
N GLN A 12 -16.09 -5.51 21.13
CA GLN A 12 -15.15 -6.45 21.74
C GLN A 12 -14.72 -6.04 23.14
N LEU A 13 -14.44 -4.74 23.36
CA LEU A 13 -14.02 -4.22 24.66
C LEU A 13 -15.11 -4.33 25.72
N VAL A 14 -16.38 -4.16 25.32
CA VAL A 14 -17.53 -4.20 26.21
C VAL A 14 -18.11 -5.61 26.36
N GLY A 15 -17.74 -6.55 25.49
CA GLY A 15 -18.25 -7.91 25.50
C GLY A 15 -19.71 -8.02 25.04
N VAL A 16 -20.16 -7.11 24.18
CA VAL A 16 -21.52 -7.11 23.59
C VAL A 16 -21.45 -7.34 22.09
N SER A 17 -22.56 -7.78 21.48
CA SER A 17 -22.59 -7.96 20.03
C SER A 17 -22.55 -6.61 19.30
N ARG A 18 -21.89 -6.57 18.14
CA ARG A 18 -21.83 -5.40 17.24
C ARG A 18 -23.23 -4.83 16.97
N GLY A 19 -24.20 -5.69 16.69
CA GLY A 19 -25.59 -5.30 16.44
C GLY A 19 -26.25 -4.58 17.62
N ALA A 20 -25.89 -4.93 18.87
CA ALA A 20 -26.41 -4.25 20.05
C ALA A 20 -25.85 -2.82 20.18
N LEU A 21 -24.55 -2.63 19.93
CA LEU A 21 -23.93 -1.30 19.93
C LEU A 21 -24.41 -0.43 18.77
N GLN A 22 -24.58 -1.01 17.58
CA GLN A 22 -25.17 -0.30 16.44
C GLN A 22 -26.64 0.09 16.69
N GLN A 23 -27.40 -0.72 17.42
CA GLN A 23 -28.75 -0.35 17.87
C GLN A 23 -28.73 0.81 18.88
N GLN A 24 -27.68 0.90 19.71
CA GLN A 24 -27.49 2.04 20.61
C GLN A 24 -27.10 3.32 19.87
N VAL A 25 -26.32 3.22 18.79
CA VAL A 25 -26.11 4.33 17.85
C VAL A 25 -27.44 4.78 17.24
N ARG A 26 -28.25 3.83 16.75
CA ARG A 26 -29.55 4.12 16.11
C ARG A 26 -30.59 4.73 17.05
N SER A 27 -30.54 4.40 18.35
CA SER A 27 -31.42 4.98 19.36
C SER A 27 -30.91 6.32 19.92
N GLY A 28 -29.77 6.82 19.44
CA GLY A 28 -29.16 8.07 19.89
C GLY A 28 -28.53 7.99 21.28
N ALA A 29 -28.36 6.77 21.82
CA ALA A 29 -27.73 6.56 23.12
C ALA A 29 -26.19 6.65 23.05
N LEU A 30 -25.60 6.43 21.87
CA LEU A 30 -24.17 6.42 21.62
C LEU A 30 -23.87 7.23 20.35
N MET A 31 -22.99 8.23 20.44
CA MET A 31 -22.74 9.16 19.32
C MET A 31 -21.50 8.72 18.54
N LEU A 32 -21.60 8.77 17.21
CA LEU A 32 -20.48 8.50 16.33
C LEU A 32 -19.84 9.82 15.87
N ASN A 33 -18.52 9.85 15.83
CA ASN A 33 -17.75 10.90 15.18
C ASN A 33 -16.88 10.23 14.10
N ASP A 34 -17.13 10.53 12.82
CA ASP A 34 -16.49 9.87 11.67
C ASP A 34 -16.51 8.32 11.74
N GLY A 35 -17.62 7.74 12.22
CA GLY A 35 -17.78 6.29 12.36
C GLY A 35 -17.11 5.67 13.61
N LEU A 36 -16.50 6.50 14.46
CA LEU A 36 -15.81 6.08 15.68
C LEU A 36 -16.60 6.47 16.94
N VAL A 37 -16.44 5.65 17.99
CA VAL A 37 -17.04 5.75 19.32
C VAL A 37 -15.99 6.20 20.32
N SER A 38 -16.30 7.20 21.15
CA SER A 38 -15.40 7.63 22.22
C SER A 38 -15.36 6.63 23.37
N THR A 39 -14.16 6.32 23.88
CA THR A 39 -13.98 5.50 25.10
C THR A 39 -14.73 6.06 26.30
N ASP A 40 -14.88 7.39 26.40
CA ASP A 40 -15.53 8.04 27.55
C ASP A 40 -17.06 7.87 27.48
N GLU A 41 -17.65 7.91 26.29
CA GLU A 41 -19.08 7.60 26.11
C GLU A 41 -19.38 6.12 26.34
N LEU A 42 -18.44 5.27 25.93
CA LEU A 42 -18.56 3.83 26.03
C LEU A 42 -18.43 3.35 27.47
N LEU A 43 -17.51 3.92 28.26
CA LEU A 43 -17.44 3.73 29.71
C LEU A 43 -18.65 4.29 30.47
N ARG A 44 -19.28 5.36 29.95
CA ARG A 44 -20.52 5.90 30.53
C ARG A 44 -21.69 4.93 30.36
N LEU A 45 -21.78 4.24 29.23
CA LEU A 45 -22.83 3.25 28.95
C LEU A 45 -22.52 1.88 29.58
N TYR A 46 -21.24 1.56 29.78
CA TYR A 46 -20.77 0.28 30.31
C TYR A 46 -19.69 0.47 31.39
N PRO A 47 -20.08 0.90 32.60
CA PRO A 47 -19.15 1.31 33.66
C PRO A 47 -18.34 0.15 34.29
N ASP A 48 -18.74 -1.10 34.07
CA ASP A 48 -18.08 -2.28 34.64
C ASP A 48 -16.86 -2.77 33.82
N VAL A 49 -16.56 -2.14 32.68
CA VAL A 49 -15.47 -2.53 31.77
C VAL A 49 -14.14 -2.01 32.29
N LYS A 50 -13.26 -2.91 32.74
CA LYS A 50 -11.89 -2.59 33.17
C LYS A 50 -10.91 -2.57 31.99
N LEU A 51 -10.63 -1.37 31.46
CA LEU A 51 -9.73 -1.18 30.31
C LEU A 51 -8.23 -1.35 30.61
N GLU A 52 -7.82 -1.23 31.87
CA GLU A 52 -6.39 -1.15 32.25
C GLU A 52 -5.74 -2.51 32.61
N GLU A 53 -6.51 -3.57 32.91
CA GLU A 53 -5.96 -4.84 33.43
C GLU A 53 -5.49 -5.85 32.36
N THR A 54 -5.84 -5.66 31.07
CA THR A 54 -5.69 -6.75 30.08
C THR A 54 -4.35 -6.85 29.36
N GLY A 55 -3.41 -5.89 29.49
CA GLY A 55 -2.12 -5.94 28.79
C GLY A 55 -2.22 -6.07 27.25
N LEU A 56 -3.43 -5.89 26.70
CA LEU A 56 -3.75 -6.04 25.28
C LEU A 56 -3.06 -4.94 24.47
N LEU A 57 -2.97 -3.72 25.01
CA LEU A 57 -2.31 -2.59 24.35
C LEU A 57 -0.80 -2.82 24.15
N GLU A 58 -0.12 -3.44 25.13
CA GLU A 58 1.29 -3.79 25.02
C GLU A 58 1.51 -4.94 24.03
N ARG A 59 0.62 -5.93 24.00
CA ARG A 59 0.65 -7.02 22.99
C ARG A 59 0.33 -6.51 21.59
N VAL A 60 -0.61 -5.59 21.43
CA VAL A 60 -0.96 -4.94 20.15
C VAL A 60 0.21 -4.11 19.63
N ALA A 61 0.86 -3.33 20.50
CA ALA A 61 2.09 -2.62 20.13
C ALA A 61 3.19 -3.61 19.71
N HIS A 62 3.34 -4.73 20.41
CA HIS A 62 4.36 -5.73 20.09
C HIS A 62 4.04 -6.51 18.80
N ILE A 63 2.78 -6.87 18.54
CA ILE A 63 2.33 -7.54 17.31
C ILE A 63 2.42 -6.57 16.13
N ARG A 64 2.05 -5.30 16.30
CA ARG A 64 2.28 -4.25 15.30
C ARG A 64 3.78 -4.10 15.01
N ASP A 65 4.61 -4.12 16.03
CA ASP A 65 6.06 -4.01 15.91
C ASP A 65 6.72 -5.26 15.32
N GLU A 66 6.13 -6.45 15.46
CA GLU A 66 6.63 -7.68 14.85
C GLU A 66 6.10 -7.90 13.42
N ALA A 67 4.83 -7.57 13.16
CA ALA A 67 4.18 -7.69 11.85
C ALA A 67 4.68 -6.61 10.87
N PHE A 68 4.96 -5.39 11.34
CA PHE A 68 5.42 -4.27 10.50
C PHE A 68 6.84 -3.77 10.83
N GLY A 69 7.30 -3.91 12.08
CA GLY A 69 8.34 -3.04 12.64
C GLY A 69 9.80 -3.37 12.32
N LYS A 70 10.15 -4.58 11.84
CA LYS A 70 11.57 -4.91 11.62
C LYS A 70 12.13 -4.55 10.23
N ARG A 71 11.29 -4.30 9.22
CA ARG A 71 11.76 -3.92 7.85
C ARG A 71 11.44 -2.48 7.46
N LEU A 72 10.42 -1.85 8.06
CA LEU A 72 10.06 -0.45 7.76
C LEU A 72 10.89 0.58 8.54
N ARG A 73 11.25 0.31 9.81
CA ARG A 73 11.91 1.31 10.68
C ARG A 73 13.35 1.65 10.31
N GLU A 74 14.08 0.74 9.65
CA GLU A 74 15.46 1.03 9.19
C GLU A 74 15.51 2.04 8.02
N ARG A 75 14.36 2.50 7.50
CA ARG A 75 14.29 3.36 6.29
C ARG A 75 13.76 4.78 6.51
N LEU A 76 13.49 5.20 7.75
CA LEU A 76 12.80 6.48 8.01
C LEU A 76 13.65 7.73 7.72
N LEU A 77 14.98 7.61 7.70
CA LEU A 77 15.86 8.74 7.37
C LEU A 77 16.50 8.50 6.01
N PRO A 78 16.59 9.49 5.11
CA PRO A 78 17.35 9.37 3.86
C PRO A 78 18.84 9.16 4.13
N SER A 79 19.61 8.79 3.09
CA SER A 79 21.06 8.64 3.24
C SER A 79 21.70 9.94 3.65
N GLN A 80 22.87 9.90 4.29
CA GLN A 80 23.60 11.12 4.63
C GLN A 80 23.80 12.02 3.40
N GLU A 81 24.02 11.44 2.22
CA GLU A 81 24.14 12.17 0.95
C GLU A 81 22.81 12.78 0.49
N VAL A 82 21.71 12.01 0.54
CA VAL A 82 20.36 12.50 0.16
C VAL A 82 19.90 13.59 1.14
N LEU A 83 20.10 13.37 2.43
CA LEU A 83 19.78 14.32 3.50
C LEU A 83 20.60 15.60 3.35
N ALA A 84 21.91 15.49 3.09
CA ALA A 84 22.77 16.65 2.84
C ALA A 84 22.32 17.43 1.60
N GLN A 85 21.94 16.75 0.52
CA GLN A 85 21.45 17.40 -0.69
C GLN A 85 20.11 18.12 -0.47
N ARG A 86 19.17 17.48 0.24
CA ARG A 86 17.88 18.09 0.61
C ARG A 86 18.07 19.28 1.56
N LEU A 87 18.89 19.13 2.59
CA LEU A 87 19.27 20.22 3.50
C LEU A 87 19.98 21.37 2.78
N PHE A 88 20.83 21.07 1.80
CA PHE A 88 21.51 22.09 1.01
C PHE A 88 20.52 22.90 0.17
N ASN A 89 19.59 22.23 -0.54
CA ASN A 89 18.53 22.90 -1.30
C ASN A 89 17.68 23.78 -0.39
N GLN A 90 17.32 23.31 0.81
CA GLN A 90 16.61 24.13 1.79
C GLN A 90 17.42 25.28 2.37
N THR A 91 18.72 25.09 2.56
CA THR A 91 19.59 26.17 3.04
C THR A 91 19.67 27.28 2.00
N GLN A 92 19.57 26.95 0.70
CA GLN A 92 19.44 27.96 -0.37
C GLN A 92 18.11 28.70 -0.28
N GLU A 93 16.99 27.99 -0.13
CA GLU A 93 15.66 28.61 0.06
C GLU A 93 15.62 29.52 1.31
N LEU A 94 16.14 29.06 2.45
CA LEU A 94 16.24 29.85 3.68
C LEU A 94 17.18 31.06 3.55
N ALA A 95 18.28 30.91 2.80
CA ALA A 95 19.20 32.02 2.53
C ALA A 95 18.52 33.09 1.67
N ASP A 96 17.68 32.70 0.72
CA ASP A 96 16.88 33.60 -0.07
C ASP A 96 15.82 34.30 0.80
N VAL A 97 15.06 33.57 1.64
CA VAL A 97 14.09 34.17 2.59
C VAL A 97 14.76 35.18 3.54
N ARG A 98 15.92 34.85 4.12
CA ARG A 98 16.67 35.78 5.01
C ARG A 98 17.11 37.06 4.27
N ARG A 99 17.55 36.93 3.02
CA ARG A 99 17.94 38.07 2.18
C ARG A 99 16.75 38.98 1.90
N TRP A 100 15.54 38.43 1.81
CA TRP A 100 14.31 39.20 1.58
C TRP A 100 13.87 39.93 2.84
N LEU A 101 13.90 39.25 3.99
CA LEU A 101 13.55 39.85 5.29
C LEU A 101 14.49 41.02 5.63
N GLN A 102 15.78 40.92 5.30
CA GLN A 102 16.72 42.03 5.41
C GLN A 102 16.38 43.20 4.49
N ARG A 103 15.90 42.97 3.26
CA ARG A 103 15.46 44.03 2.34
C ARG A 103 14.22 44.75 2.87
N TYR A 104 13.22 44.02 3.38
CA TYR A 104 12.04 44.61 4.03
C TYR A 104 12.42 45.44 5.26
N HIS A 105 13.27 44.90 6.13
CA HIS A 105 13.74 45.62 7.31
C HIS A 105 14.45 46.93 6.91
N THR A 106 15.31 46.89 5.89
CA THR A 106 16.00 48.08 5.37
C THR A 106 15.01 49.13 4.85
N LEU A 107 13.96 48.70 4.13
CA LEU A 107 12.91 49.59 3.62
C LEU A 107 12.13 50.24 4.76
N VAL A 108 11.73 49.46 5.78
CA VAL A 108 10.98 49.96 6.94
C VAL A 108 11.79 50.96 7.75
N VAL A 109 13.08 50.67 7.99
CA VAL A 109 13.98 51.60 8.70
C VAL A 109 14.17 52.89 7.90
N ALA A 110 14.34 52.80 6.57
CA ALA A 110 14.46 53.97 5.72
C ALA A 110 13.16 54.81 5.66
N LEU A 111 12.00 54.15 5.68
CA LEU A 111 10.70 54.80 5.76
C LEU A 111 10.52 55.56 7.07
N GLN A 112 10.82 54.93 8.21
CA GLN A 112 10.74 55.55 9.53
C GLN A 112 11.62 56.80 9.61
N SER A 113 12.85 56.73 9.07
CA SER A 113 13.76 57.87 9.00
C SER A 113 13.18 59.03 8.19
N ARG A 114 12.62 58.75 6.99
CA ARG A 114 12.00 59.77 6.14
C ARG A 114 10.74 60.39 6.74
N ILE A 115 9.92 59.59 7.43
CA ILE A 115 8.74 60.10 8.15
C ILE A 115 9.17 61.04 9.27
N HIS A 116 10.22 60.70 10.00
CA HIS A 116 10.78 61.56 11.05
C HIS A 116 11.31 62.89 10.48
N ASP A 117 12.07 62.84 9.38
CA ASP A 117 12.53 64.03 8.65
C ASP A 117 11.37 64.95 8.21
N LEU A 118 10.25 64.35 7.76
CA LEU A 118 9.05 65.09 7.35
C LEU A 118 8.32 65.74 8.54
N GLN A 119 8.34 65.10 9.71
CA GLN A 119 7.79 65.68 10.94
C GLN A 119 8.57 66.91 11.40
N GLU A 120 9.90 66.90 11.25
CA GLU A 120 10.76 68.02 11.65
C GLU A 120 10.75 69.18 10.64
N LYS A 121 10.77 68.90 9.33
CA LYS A 121 10.93 69.90 8.26
C LYS A 121 9.60 70.45 7.73
N GLY A 122 8.47 69.84 8.11
CA GLY A 122 7.13 70.19 7.64
C GLY A 122 6.79 69.49 6.32
N ALA A 123 5.59 68.91 6.27
CA ALA A 123 5.12 68.16 5.11
C ALA A 123 4.71 69.11 3.97
N THR A 124 5.51 69.18 2.91
CA THR A 124 5.12 69.82 1.65
C THR A 124 4.50 68.81 0.69
N PRO A 125 3.64 69.23 -0.25
CA PRO A 125 3.05 68.32 -1.25
C PRO A 125 4.11 67.57 -2.08
N LEU A 126 5.25 68.22 -2.35
CA LEU A 126 6.37 67.62 -3.08
C LEU A 126 7.03 66.50 -2.25
N ALA A 127 7.28 66.74 -0.96
CA ALA A 127 7.93 65.78 -0.08
C ALA A 127 7.05 64.56 0.25
N LEU A 128 5.72 64.75 0.24
CA LEU A 128 4.74 63.66 0.29
C LEU A 128 4.77 62.80 -0.99
N SER A 129 4.87 63.43 -2.17
CA SER A 129 5.02 62.71 -3.44
C SER A 129 6.32 61.90 -3.50
N GLU A 130 7.44 62.47 -3.05
CA GLU A 130 8.74 61.77 -3.01
C GLU A 130 8.75 60.60 -2.02
N LEU A 131 8.02 60.70 -0.92
CA LEU A 131 7.83 59.59 0.02
C LEU A 131 7.00 58.48 -0.64
N GLN A 132 5.94 58.85 -1.36
CA GLN A 132 5.08 57.91 -2.07
C GLN A 132 5.84 57.16 -3.17
N ASP A 133 6.61 57.88 -4.00
CA ASP A 133 7.48 57.27 -5.02
C ASP A 133 8.55 56.34 -4.42
N PHE A 134 9.12 56.71 -3.27
CA PHE A 134 10.08 55.87 -2.55
C PHE A 134 9.46 54.57 -2.04
N VAL A 135 8.24 54.65 -1.51
CA VAL A 135 7.46 53.49 -1.06
C VAL A 135 7.11 52.59 -2.22
N ASP A 136 6.59 53.15 -3.32
CA ASP A 136 6.18 52.38 -4.49
C ASP A 136 7.37 51.68 -5.16
N GLN A 137 8.51 52.36 -5.30
CA GLN A 137 9.73 51.74 -5.84
C GLN A 137 10.38 50.73 -4.87
N GLY A 138 10.30 51.00 -3.57
CA GLY A 138 10.82 50.11 -2.53
C GLY A 138 10.01 48.82 -2.40
N LEU A 139 8.68 48.96 -2.43
CA LEU A 139 7.74 47.85 -2.45
C LEU A 139 7.81 47.08 -3.77
N ALA A 140 7.88 47.73 -4.94
CA ALA A 140 8.07 47.02 -6.22
C ALA A 140 9.36 46.18 -6.27
N LYS A 141 10.41 46.58 -5.54
CA LYS A 141 11.66 45.81 -5.39
C LYS A 141 11.58 44.71 -4.32
N ALA A 142 10.65 44.79 -3.38
CA ALA A 142 10.50 43.87 -2.25
C ALA A 142 9.35 42.86 -2.44
N LEU A 143 8.31 43.21 -3.21
CA LEU A 143 7.08 42.45 -3.49
C LEU A 143 7.16 41.60 -4.77
N ALA A 144 8.33 41.48 -5.39
CA ALA A 144 8.54 40.37 -6.31
C ALA A 144 8.55 39.08 -5.47
N THR A 145 7.39 38.42 -5.48
CA THR A 145 7.01 37.13 -4.89
C THR A 145 6.58 37.09 -3.41
N GLU A 146 5.60 36.22 -3.17
CA GLU A 146 4.65 36.19 -2.05
C GLU A 146 5.21 35.59 -0.75
N GLN A 147 4.46 35.82 0.34
CA GLN A 147 4.81 35.51 1.72
C GLN A 147 4.69 34.02 2.05
N ALA A 148 5.64 33.49 2.84
CA ALA A 148 5.62 32.13 3.35
C ALA A 148 4.72 32.00 4.59
N ASP A 149 3.76 31.08 4.51
CA ASP A 149 2.79 30.68 5.53
C ASP A 149 3.44 29.74 6.58
N LEU A 150 2.88 29.65 7.79
CA LEU A 150 3.29 28.66 8.80
C LEU A 150 3.08 27.21 8.32
N LEU A 151 2.11 27.00 7.42
CA LEU A 151 1.96 25.79 6.62
C LEU A 151 3.19 25.52 5.74
N ALA A 152 3.84 26.54 5.20
CA ALA A 152 5.05 26.40 4.39
C ALA A 152 6.24 25.90 5.22
N VAL A 153 6.36 26.29 6.49
CA VAL A 153 7.44 25.79 7.38
C VAL A 153 7.26 24.31 7.72
N MET A 154 6.01 23.86 7.91
CA MET A 154 5.70 22.43 8.12
C MET A 154 5.85 21.62 6.82
N ASP A 155 5.42 22.19 5.69
CA ASP A 155 5.63 21.66 4.35
C ASP A 155 7.14 21.54 4.04
N ASP A 156 7.94 22.54 4.38
CA ASP A 156 9.40 22.51 4.24
C ASP A 156 10.00 21.36 5.07
N MET A 157 9.55 21.15 6.32
CA MET A 157 10.03 20.00 7.11
C MET A 157 9.66 18.65 6.45
N LEU A 158 8.44 18.54 5.91
CA LEU A 158 7.97 17.34 5.20
C LEU A 158 8.72 17.11 3.88
N LYS A 159 9.07 18.17 3.15
CA LYS A 159 9.88 18.15 1.90
C LYS A 159 11.30 17.64 2.11
N VAL A 160 11.85 17.71 3.33
CA VAL A 160 13.14 17.06 3.66
C VAL A 160 12.98 15.55 3.77
N MET A 161 11.86 15.10 4.34
CA MET A 161 11.63 13.70 4.69
C MET A 161 11.01 12.92 3.54
N THR A 162 10.20 13.59 2.72
CA THR A 162 9.40 13.02 1.64
C THR A 162 9.55 13.85 0.36
N ALA A 163 9.53 13.18 -0.79
CA ALA A 163 9.53 13.83 -2.09
C ALA A 163 8.30 13.41 -2.89
N GLN A 164 7.56 14.38 -3.44
CA GLN A 164 6.41 14.13 -4.30
C GLN A 164 6.86 13.90 -5.74
N VAL A 165 6.43 12.78 -6.32
CA VAL A 165 6.75 12.39 -7.70
C VAL A 165 5.47 12.36 -8.51
N THR A 166 5.43 13.12 -9.60
CA THR A 166 4.32 13.10 -10.57
C THR A 166 4.74 12.35 -11.83
N ILE A 167 3.87 11.47 -12.32
CA ILE A 167 4.08 10.73 -13.56
C ILE A 167 3.32 11.40 -14.71
N ARG A 168 3.95 11.50 -15.88
CA ARG A 168 3.31 11.85 -17.14
C ARG A 168 3.43 10.69 -18.14
N PRO A 169 2.37 10.38 -18.90
CA PRO A 169 1.15 11.17 -19.08
C PRO A 169 -0.02 10.86 -18.11
N SER A 170 0.08 9.83 -17.26
CA SER A 170 -1.03 9.38 -16.39
C SER A 170 -1.51 10.44 -15.40
N GLY A 171 -0.62 11.31 -14.92
CA GLY A 171 -0.92 12.30 -13.88
C GLY A 171 -0.87 11.73 -12.46
N HIS A 172 -0.59 10.44 -12.28
CA HIS A 172 -0.49 9.81 -10.96
C HIS A 172 0.63 10.43 -10.12
N GLN A 173 0.39 10.53 -8.83
CA GLN A 173 1.32 11.11 -7.86
C GLN A 173 1.62 10.11 -6.74
N PHE A 174 2.87 10.08 -6.28
CA PHE A 174 3.27 9.26 -5.16
C PHE A 174 4.41 9.91 -4.35
N ALA A 175 4.46 9.59 -3.07
CA ALA A 175 5.52 10.06 -2.18
C ALA A 175 6.69 9.06 -2.10
N VAL A 176 7.91 9.59 -2.10
CA VAL A 176 9.14 8.84 -1.85
C VAL A 176 9.66 9.20 -0.47
N GLU A 177 9.65 8.23 0.43
CA GLU A 177 10.08 8.42 1.82
C GLU A 177 11.51 7.91 2.04
N GLY A 178 12.30 8.67 2.79
CA GLY A 178 13.60 8.23 3.28
C GLY A 178 14.58 7.79 2.17
N HIS A 179 14.99 6.52 2.22
CA HIS A 179 15.97 5.90 1.33
C HIS A 179 15.38 5.15 0.13
N ASP A 180 14.05 5.08 0.02
CA ASP A 180 13.42 4.22 -0.98
C ASP A 180 13.78 4.66 -2.40
N THR A 181 13.97 3.68 -3.28
CA THR A 181 14.14 3.96 -4.71
C THR A 181 12.80 4.39 -5.31
N LEU A 182 12.85 5.13 -6.43
CA LEU A 182 11.63 5.53 -7.15
C LEU A 182 10.77 4.31 -7.52
N LEU A 183 11.39 3.17 -7.82
CA LEU A 183 10.68 1.92 -8.08
C LEU A 183 9.95 1.40 -6.82
N GLN A 184 10.64 1.34 -5.67
CA GLN A 184 10.05 0.82 -4.43
C GLN A 184 8.89 1.69 -3.95
N ALA A 185 9.07 3.01 -3.97
CA ALA A 185 8.03 3.97 -3.63
C ALA A 185 6.84 3.88 -4.60
N GLY A 186 7.11 3.79 -5.91
CA GLY A 186 6.05 3.68 -6.91
C GLY A 186 5.24 2.39 -6.80
N LEU A 187 5.90 1.24 -6.58
CA LEU A 187 5.21 -0.04 -6.36
C LEU A 187 4.37 -0.04 -5.07
N ARG A 188 4.87 0.61 -4.00
CA ARG A 188 4.11 0.78 -2.75
C ARG A 188 2.87 1.64 -2.96
N ALA A 189 2.99 2.68 -3.79
CA ALA A 189 1.88 3.54 -4.19
C ALA A 189 0.95 2.91 -5.25
N GLY A 190 1.14 1.63 -5.61
CA GLY A 190 0.26 0.92 -6.54
C GLY A 190 0.52 1.13 -8.01
N LEU A 191 1.59 1.84 -8.34
CA LEU A 191 1.91 2.13 -9.73
C LEU A 191 2.45 0.88 -10.41
N LYS A 192 1.90 0.61 -11.59
CA LYS A 192 2.18 -0.60 -12.36
C LYS A 192 3.44 -0.43 -13.22
N LEU A 193 4.53 -0.01 -12.58
CA LEU A 193 5.79 0.38 -13.20
C LEU A 193 6.46 -0.77 -13.96
N ASN A 194 7.21 -0.45 -15.01
CA ASN A 194 8.03 -1.42 -15.72
C ASN A 194 9.38 -1.64 -15.01
N TYR A 195 9.71 -2.90 -14.73
CA TYR A 195 10.98 -3.30 -14.14
C TYR A 195 11.26 -4.79 -14.43
N GLY A 196 12.48 -5.23 -14.13
CA GLY A 196 12.75 -6.68 -14.07
C GLY A 196 13.82 -7.08 -13.08
N CYS A 197 14.99 -6.42 -13.03
CA CYS A 197 16.02 -6.80 -12.04
C CYS A 197 15.84 -6.16 -10.64
N GLY A 198 15.27 -4.96 -10.57
CA GLY A 198 15.18 -4.18 -9.33
C GLY A 198 16.52 -3.70 -8.74
N ASN A 199 17.65 -3.89 -9.43
CA ASN A 199 18.99 -3.59 -8.92
C ASN A 199 19.90 -2.81 -9.90
N GLY A 200 19.32 -2.19 -10.94
CA GLY A 200 20.08 -1.36 -11.88
C GLY A 200 20.97 -2.10 -12.88
N THR A 201 20.67 -3.36 -13.22
CA THR A 201 21.45 -4.15 -14.21
C THR A 201 20.77 -4.30 -15.57
N CYS A 202 19.44 -4.47 -15.62
CA CYS A 202 18.74 -4.79 -16.88
C CYS A 202 18.30 -3.58 -17.73
N GLY A 203 18.20 -2.38 -17.14
CA GLY A 203 17.72 -1.17 -17.83
C GLY A 203 16.21 -1.08 -18.11
N MET A 204 15.39 -2.09 -17.77
CA MET A 204 13.93 -2.04 -17.99
C MET A 204 13.22 -0.96 -17.18
N CYS A 205 13.80 -0.57 -16.03
CA CYS A 205 13.28 0.48 -15.15
C CYS A 205 13.67 1.91 -15.63
N LYS A 206 14.01 2.07 -16.92
CA LYS A 206 14.50 3.33 -17.50
C LYS A 206 13.35 4.29 -17.77
N VAL A 207 13.50 5.51 -17.24
CA VAL A 207 12.50 6.57 -17.31
C VAL A 207 13.20 7.90 -17.60
N ARG A 208 12.45 8.89 -18.09
CA ARG A 208 13.00 10.23 -18.34
C ARG A 208 12.56 11.20 -17.25
N VAL A 209 13.49 11.94 -16.68
CA VAL A 209 13.20 13.03 -15.74
C VAL A 209 12.83 14.28 -16.54
N ILE A 210 11.61 14.79 -16.36
CA ILE A 210 11.15 16.03 -16.99
C ILE A 210 11.56 17.24 -16.14
N SER A 211 11.36 17.15 -14.82
CA SER A 211 11.69 18.22 -13.86
C SER A 211 12.12 17.62 -12.53
N GLY A 212 12.94 18.36 -11.78
CA GLY A 212 13.53 17.92 -10.51
C GLY A 212 14.86 17.16 -10.69
N GLN A 213 15.45 16.76 -9.57
CA GLN A 213 16.73 16.06 -9.52
C GLN A 213 16.59 14.69 -8.86
N VAL A 214 17.37 13.75 -9.36
CA VAL A 214 17.48 12.39 -8.81
C VAL A 214 18.92 12.14 -8.37
N VAL A 215 19.08 11.35 -7.31
CA VAL A 215 20.38 10.94 -6.80
C VAL A 215 20.45 9.42 -6.75
N LYS A 216 21.61 8.88 -7.08
CA LYS A 216 21.85 7.44 -7.06
C LYS A 216 21.87 6.97 -5.60
N SER A 217 20.96 6.06 -5.24
CA SER A 217 20.89 5.48 -3.89
C SER A 217 21.37 4.03 -3.84
N GLN A 218 21.44 3.34 -4.98
CA GLN A 218 21.88 1.95 -5.08
C GLN A 218 22.99 1.79 -6.14
N PRO A 219 23.84 0.76 -6.02
CA PRO A 219 24.73 0.35 -7.09
C PRO A 219 23.95 0.08 -8.39
N CYS A 220 24.57 0.39 -9.52
CA CYS A 220 23.96 0.26 -10.82
C CYS A 220 25.08 0.11 -11.84
N ASP A 221 25.03 -0.99 -12.58
CA ASP A 221 26.03 -1.39 -13.58
C ASP A 221 25.52 -1.19 -15.01
N TYR A 222 24.24 -0.85 -15.19
CA TYR A 222 23.67 -0.58 -16.50
C TYR A 222 24.33 0.67 -17.14
N PRO A 223 24.90 0.55 -18.36
CA PRO A 223 25.60 1.64 -19.01
C PRO A 223 24.61 2.59 -19.69
N LEU A 224 24.18 3.64 -18.98
CA LEU A 224 23.52 4.77 -19.62
C LEU A 224 24.54 5.57 -20.44
N SER A 225 24.28 5.71 -21.74
CA SER A 225 25.09 6.52 -22.66
C SER A 225 25.08 7.99 -22.26
N GLU A 226 26.09 8.75 -22.69
CA GLU A 226 26.16 10.19 -22.43
C GLU A 226 24.94 10.94 -23.01
N ALA A 227 24.45 10.51 -24.17
CA ALA A 227 23.24 11.06 -24.78
C ALA A 227 21.99 10.79 -23.93
N GLU A 228 21.84 9.58 -23.39
CA GLU A 228 20.72 9.25 -22.49
C GLU A 228 20.76 10.07 -21.20
N ARG A 229 21.96 10.23 -20.61
CA ARG A 229 22.15 11.07 -19.42
C ARG A 229 21.82 12.53 -19.71
N ALA A 230 22.26 13.05 -20.86
CA ALA A 230 21.98 14.42 -21.29
C ALA A 230 20.47 14.66 -21.55
N GLN A 231 19.75 13.63 -21.98
CA GLN A 231 18.29 13.65 -22.17
C GLN A 231 17.50 13.44 -20.87
N GLY A 232 18.18 13.27 -19.73
CA GLY A 232 17.55 13.10 -18.42
C GLY A 232 17.07 11.68 -18.14
N TYR A 233 17.56 10.66 -18.84
CA TYR A 233 17.20 9.27 -18.53
C TYR A 233 17.87 8.79 -17.25
N THR A 234 17.09 8.10 -16.43
CA THR A 234 17.52 7.50 -15.17
C THR A 234 16.86 6.14 -14.96
N LEU A 235 17.28 5.42 -13.91
CA LEU A 235 16.77 4.11 -13.54
C LEU A 235 16.02 4.21 -12.22
N THR A 236 14.69 4.00 -12.23
CA THR A 236 13.87 4.12 -11.01
C THR A 236 14.29 3.16 -9.91
N CYS A 237 14.90 2.03 -10.30
CA CYS A 237 15.36 1.00 -9.39
C CYS A 237 16.72 1.29 -8.72
N ALA A 238 17.45 2.31 -9.17
CA ALA A 238 18.76 2.68 -8.60
C ALA A 238 18.86 4.12 -8.09
N TYR A 239 17.87 4.96 -8.43
CA TYR A 239 17.83 6.37 -8.07
C TYR A 239 16.65 6.66 -7.15
N THR A 240 16.84 7.62 -6.26
CA THR A 240 15.81 8.22 -5.40
C THR A 240 15.67 9.71 -5.73
N ALA A 241 14.60 10.33 -5.23
CA ALA A 241 14.34 11.75 -5.43
C ALA A 241 15.27 12.61 -4.55
N ALA A 242 16.06 13.47 -5.20
CA ALA A 242 16.91 14.44 -4.53
C ALA A 242 16.18 15.78 -4.29
N SER A 243 15.28 16.15 -5.19
CA SER A 243 14.36 17.27 -5.05
C SER A 243 13.11 16.86 -4.27
N SER A 244 12.47 17.83 -3.64
CA SER A 244 11.15 17.69 -2.98
C SER A 244 10.02 17.43 -3.98
N GLU A 245 10.14 17.95 -5.19
CA GLU A 245 9.23 17.68 -6.30
C GLU A 245 10.01 17.09 -7.50
N LEU A 246 9.44 16.06 -8.12
CA LEU A 246 10.02 15.38 -9.27
C LEU A 246 8.92 15.05 -10.28
N THR A 247 9.13 15.33 -11.56
CA THR A 247 8.24 14.86 -12.63
C THR A 247 8.96 13.85 -13.52
N LEU A 248 8.38 12.66 -13.67
CA LEU A 248 8.90 11.57 -14.50
C LEU A 248 7.99 11.34 -15.70
N GLU A 249 8.60 11.09 -16.85
CA GLU A 249 7.94 10.51 -18.01
C GLU A 249 8.19 9.01 -18.04
N LEU A 250 7.12 8.24 -17.88
CA LEU A 250 7.15 6.79 -17.99
C LEU A 250 5.76 6.27 -18.37
N LEU A 251 5.72 5.06 -18.92
CA LEU A 251 4.49 4.35 -19.21
C LEU A 251 4.21 3.35 -18.09
N GLU A 252 3.00 3.41 -17.56
CA GLU A 252 2.46 2.45 -16.60
C GLU A 252 1.69 1.38 -17.36
N ALA A 253 1.69 0.15 -16.86
CA ALA A 253 0.73 -0.83 -17.33
C ALA A 253 -0.68 -0.37 -16.94
N SER A 254 -1.65 -0.43 -17.84
CA SER A 254 -3.05 -0.14 -17.53
C SER A 254 -3.69 -1.32 -16.80
N GLY A 255 -3.28 -2.55 -17.15
CA GLY A 255 -3.79 -3.76 -16.52
C GLY A 255 -2.90 -4.99 -16.75
N PRO A 256 -3.42 -6.19 -16.37
CA PRO A 256 -2.73 -7.48 -16.54
C PRO A 256 -2.15 -7.72 -17.94
N GLN A 257 -2.88 -7.30 -18.98
CA GLN A 257 -2.52 -7.50 -20.39
C GLN A 257 -1.21 -6.81 -20.82
N ASP A 258 -0.79 -5.77 -20.09
CA ASP A 258 0.43 -5.01 -20.39
C ASP A 258 1.67 -5.61 -19.69
N ILE A 259 1.49 -6.64 -18.87
CA ILE A 259 2.58 -7.35 -18.20
C ILE A 259 2.88 -8.64 -18.96
N PRO A 260 4.07 -8.76 -19.58
CA PRO A 260 4.42 -9.95 -20.33
C PRO A 260 4.66 -11.15 -19.41
N GLN A 261 4.38 -12.35 -19.90
CA GLN A 261 4.81 -13.57 -19.22
C GLN A 261 6.33 -13.65 -19.18
N GLN A 262 6.85 -14.01 -18.02
CA GLN A 262 8.26 -14.15 -17.69
C GLN A 262 8.53 -15.59 -17.28
N GLN A 263 9.75 -16.05 -17.55
CA GLN A 263 10.27 -17.28 -16.99
C GLN A 263 11.42 -16.95 -16.04
N ILE A 264 11.28 -17.30 -14.76
CA ILE A 264 12.31 -17.06 -13.74
C ILE A 264 12.61 -18.33 -12.96
N VAL A 265 13.88 -18.54 -12.63
CA VAL A 265 14.30 -19.62 -11.72
C VAL A 265 14.44 -19.03 -10.33
N THR A 266 13.67 -19.54 -9.38
CA THR A 266 13.66 -19.11 -7.98
C THR A 266 14.27 -20.18 -7.08
N THR A 267 14.62 -19.79 -5.86
CA THR A 267 15.14 -20.69 -4.84
C THR A 267 14.15 -20.86 -3.71
N VAL A 268 13.92 -22.08 -3.26
CA VAL A 268 13.11 -22.37 -2.08
C VAL A 268 13.81 -21.82 -0.85
N ARG A 269 13.20 -20.82 -0.21
CA ARG A 269 13.73 -20.23 1.03
C ARG A 269 13.25 -20.99 2.26
N ALA A 270 11.98 -21.34 2.29
CA ALA A 270 11.36 -22.09 3.37
C ALA A 270 10.13 -22.83 2.88
N ILE A 271 9.82 -23.94 3.55
CA ILE A 271 8.56 -24.67 3.44
C ILE A 271 8.01 -24.77 4.85
N THR A 272 6.78 -24.33 5.07
CA THR A 272 6.17 -24.28 6.41
C THR A 272 4.82 -24.97 6.36
N SER A 273 4.61 -25.96 7.24
CA SER A 273 3.29 -26.57 7.41
C SER A 273 2.39 -25.59 8.16
N LEU A 274 1.25 -25.24 7.53
CA LEU A 274 0.21 -24.39 8.13
C LEU A 274 -0.97 -25.21 8.64
N GLY A 275 -1.11 -26.44 8.16
CA GLY A 275 -2.08 -27.45 8.58
C GLY A 275 -1.62 -28.86 8.20
N GLN A 276 -2.51 -29.85 8.33
CA GLN A 276 -2.25 -31.24 7.90
C GLN A 276 -2.15 -31.36 6.38
N ASP A 277 -2.98 -30.58 5.67
CA ASP A 277 -3.14 -30.62 4.23
C ASP A 277 -2.87 -29.27 3.55
N THR A 278 -2.17 -28.37 4.26
CA THR A 278 -1.82 -27.04 3.73
C THR A 278 -0.37 -26.69 4.10
N MET A 279 0.43 -26.36 3.08
CA MET A 279 1.81 -25.88 3.23
C MET A 279 1.99 -24.51 2.60
N GLN A 280 2.81 -23.67 3.23
CA GLN A 280 3.34 -22.46 2.64
C GLN A 280 4.67 -22.75 1.96
N LEU A 281 4.72 -22.52 0.65
CA LEU A 281 5.97 -22.50 -0.11
C LEU A 281 6.46 -21.04 -0.22
N HIS A 282 7.64 -20.78 0.33
CA HIS A 282 8.32 -19.49 0.22
C HIS A 282 9.43 -19.57 -0.82
N LEU A 283 9.20 -18.97 -1.98
CA LEU A 283 10.20 -18.85 -3.05
C LEU A 283 10.88 -17.48 -2.99
N GLN A 284 12.18 -17.45 -3.25
CA GLN A 284 12.95 -16.22 -3.35
C GLN A 284 13.44 -16.02 -4.78
N THR A 285 13.14 -14.85 -5.35
CA THR A 285 13.60 -14.50 -6.70
C THR A 285 15.10 -14.14 -6.70
N PRO A 286 15.83 -14.41 -7.80
CA PRO A 286 17.24 -14.05 -7.92
C PRO A 286 17.40 -12.54 -8.02
N ARG A 287 18.54 -12.00 -7.56
CA ARG A 287 18.76 -10.53 -7.55
C ARG A 287 18.75 -9.88 -8.91
N SER A 288 19.08 -10.63 -9.95
CA SER A 288 19.13 -10.17 -11.33
C SER A 288 17.77 -10.18 -12.04
N HIS A 289 16.79 -10.95 -11.54
CA HIS A 289 15.53 -11.14 -12.25
C HIS A 289 14.38 -11.41 -11.28
N ARG A 290 13.53 -10.40 -11.08
CA ARG A 290 12.30 -10.43 -10.29
C ARG A 290 11.11 -10.75 -11.17
N LEU A 291 10.06 -11.28 -10.55
CA LEU A 291 8.76 -11.38 -11.18
C LEU A 291 8.07 -10.02 -11.11
N ARG A 292 7.61 -9.50 -12.25
CA ARG A 292 6.69 -8.36 -12.32
C ARG A 292 5.28 -8.93 -12.41
N PHE A 293 4.42 -8.59 -11.45
CA PHE A 293 3.05 -9.07 -11.38
C PHE A 293 2.15 -8.07 -10.65
N LEU A 294 0.85 -8.23 -10.78
CA LEU A 294 -0.17 -7.52 -10.00
C LEU A 294 -0.72 -8.43 -8.90
N ALA A 295 -1.09 -7.83 -7.78
CA ALA A 295 -1.70 -8.57 -6.67
C ALA A 295 -2.92 -9.37 -7.15
N GLY A 296 -3.05 -10.61 -6.68
CA GLY A 296 -4.11 -11.54 -7.08
C GLY A 296 -3.82 -12.40 -8.32
N GLN A 297 -2.77 -12.10 -9.10
CA GLN A 297 -2.36 -12.93 -10.25
C GLN A 297 -1.76 -14.29 -9.84
N SER A 298 -1.75 -15.20 -10.80
CA SER A 298 -1.24 -16.57 -10.65
C SER A 298 0.01 -16.83 -11.50
N VAL A 299 0.73 -17.89 -11.16
CA VAL A 299 1.90 -18.38 -11.92
C VAL A 299 1.89 -19.89 -11.98
N THR A 300 2.45 -20.44 -13.05
CA THR A 300 2.78 -21.85 -13.11
C THR A 300 4.09 -22.08 -12.38
N LEU A 301 4.07 -22.89 -11.34
CA LEU A 301 5.28 -23.40 -10.70
C LEU A 301 5.69 -24.70 -11.39
N GLY A 302 6.98 -24.93 -11.52
CA GLY A 302 7.47 -26.21 -12.01
C GLY A 302 8.75 -26.66 -11.36
N LEU A 303 8.80 -27.97 -11.15
CA LEU A 303 9.92 -28.69 -10.58
C LEU A 303 10.45 -29.66 -11.63
N SER A 304 11.70 -29.46 -12.02
CA SER A 304 12.42 -30.40 -12.88
C SER A 304 13.35 -31.25 -12.03
N ARG A 305 13.11 -32.56 -12.00
CA ARG A 305 13.94 -33.49 -11.23
C ARG A 305 15.03 -34.16 -12.08
N PRO A 306 16.11 -34.64 -11.43
CA PRO A 306 17.15 -35.42 -12.11
C PRO A 306 16.66 -36.74 -12.71
N ASP A 307 15.53 -37.26 -12.23
CA ASP A 307 14.87 -38.48 -12.74
C ASP A 307 14.05 -38.23 -14.02
N GLY A 308 13.97 -36.98 -14.50
CA GLY A 308 13.24 -36.59 -15.70
C GLY A 308 11.74 -36.37 -15.50
N SER A 309 11.25 -36.42 -14.26
CA SER A 309 9.87 -36.02 -13.95
C SER A 309 9.78 -34.49 -13.85
N ASP A 310 8.98 -33.90 -14.74
CA ASP A 310 8.62 -32.48 -14.72
C ASP A 310 7.19 -32.35 -14.16
N ALA A 311 7.05 -31.72 -12.99
CA ALA A 311 5.76 -31.40 -12.40
C ALA A 311 5.47 -29.91 -12.59
N HIS A 312 4.29 -29.57 -13.10
CA HIS A 312 3.83 -28.21 -13.27
C HIS A 312 2.42 -28.04 -12.73
N ALA A 313 2.18 -26.96 -11.99
CA ALA A 313 0.85 -26.62 -11.51
C ALA A 313 0.69 -25.09 -11.41
N LEU A 314 -0.53 -24.61 -11.63
CA LEU A 314 -0.88 -23.20 -11.55
C LEU A 314 -1.27 -22.87 -10.11
N TYR A 315 -0.62 -21.87 -9.52
CA TYR A 315 -0.97 -21.38 -8.19
C TYR A 315 -1.11 -19.86 -8.16
N PRO A 316 -2.08 -19.33 -7.39
CA PRO A 316 -2.16 -17.91 -7.11
C PRO A 316 -1.00 -17.45 -6.24
N ILE A 317 -0.46 -16.27 -6.53
CA ILE A 317 0.57 -15.65 -5.70
C ILE A 317 -0.10 -15.07 -4.44
N ALA A 318 0.37 -15.47 -3.26
CA ALA A 318 -0.20 -15.07 -1.97
C ALA A 318 0.55 -13.91 -1.27
N SER A 319 1.57 -13.33 -1.91
CA SER A 319 2.36 -12.20 -1.41
C SER A 319 2.03 -10.91 -2.15
N CYS A 320 2.18 -9.75 -1.49
CA CYS A 320 2.09 -8.45 -2.20
C CYS A 320 3.21 -8.29 -3.24
N PRO A 321 2.95 -7.74 -4.45
CA PRO A 321 4.00 -7.27 -5.38
C PRO A 321 4.94 -6.21 -4.77
N CYS A 322 4.53 -5.57 -3.68
CA CYS A 322 5.36 -4.71 -2.84
C CYS A 322 6.66 -5.39 -2.35
N ASP A 323 6.64 -6.71 -2.13
CA ASP A 323 7.79 -7.55 -1.77
C ASP A 323 8.19 -8.43 -2.96
N ASP A 324 8.72 -7.80 -4.02
CA ASP A 324 9.12 -8.40 -5.29
C ASP A 324 10.15 -9.55 -5.20
N ARG A 325 10.76 -9.74 -4.03
CA ARG A 325 11.75 -10.78 -3.76
C ARG A 325 11.18 -12.05 -3.19
N ASN A 326 10.09 -11.96 -2.46
CA ASN A 326 9.56 -13.05 -1.66
C ASN A 326 8.17 -13.41 -2.19
N LEU A 327 8.09 -14.55 -2.85
CA LEU A 327 6.84 -15.09 -3.37
C LEU A 327 6.33 -16.15 -2.40
N HIS A 328 5.09 -16.00 -1.95
CA HIS A 328 4.43 -16.97 -1.10
C HIS A 328 3.33 -17.68 -1.87
N PHE A 329 3.20 -18.99 -1.65
CA PHE A 329 2.14 -19.82 -2.21
C PHE A 329 1.55 -20.68 -1.09
N PHE A 330 0.24 -20.82 -1.07
CA PHE A 330 -0.45 -21.78 -0.21
C PHE A 330 -0.85 -22.97 -1.05
N ILE A 331 -0.23 -24.11 -0.77
CA ILE A 331 -0.38 -25.32 -1.55
C ILE A 331 -1.10 -26.33 -0.68
N GLU A 332 -2.26 -26.74 -1.18
CA GLU A 332 -3.06 -27.77 -0.58
C GLU A 332 -2.57 -29.16 -1.02
N ARG A 333 -2.69 -30.16 -0.15
CA ARG A 333 -2.46 -31.55 -0.51
C ARG A 333 -3.57 -32.01 -1.46
N HIS A 334 -3.24 -32.24 -2.72
CA HIS A 334 -4.18 -32.75 -3.71
C HIS A 334 -3.59 -33.92 -4.52
N PRO A 335 -4.25 -35.10 -4.59
CA PRO A 335 -3.73 -36.27 -5.29
C PRO A 335 -3.60 -36.12 -6.81
N GLN A 336 -4.27 -35.17 -7.45
CA GLN A 336 -4.16 -34.94 -8.90
C GLN A 336 -3.24 -33.77 -9.24
N ASP A 337 -2.69 -33.11 -8.23
CA ASP A 337 -1.72 -32.04 -8.43
C ASP A 337 -0.31 -32.62 -8.28
N PRO A 338 0.43 -32.81 -9.39
CA PRO A 338 1.75 -33.42 -9.34
C PRO A 338 2.77 -32.57 -8.56
N PHE A 339 2.61 -31.25 -8.53
CA PHE A 339 3.48 -30.37 -7.77
C PHE A 339 3.19 -30.51 -6.26
N ALA A 340 1.91 -30.52 -5.88
CA ALA A 340 1.52 -30.73 -4.49
C ALA A 340 1.99 -32.10 -3.97
N GLN A 341 1.76 -33.19 -4.72
CA GLN A 341 2.27 -34.51 -4.33
C GLN A 341 3.77 -34.49 -4.01
N GLN A 342 4.57 -33.92 -4.92
CA GLN A 342 6.01 -33.82 -4.73
C GLN A 342 6.42 -32.97 -3.53
N LEU A 343 5.68 -31.90 -3.25
CA LEU A 343 5.92 -31.05 -2.07
C LEU A 343 5.67 -31.81 -0.76
N PHE A 344 4.55 -32.55 -0.67
CA PHE A 344 4.14 -33.24 0.54
C PHE A 344 4.90 -34.56 0.79
N GLU A 345 5.45 -35.20 -0.25
CA GLU A 345 6.25 -36.43 -0.17
C GLU A 345 7.75 -36.17 0.14
N GLU A 346 8.08 -35.01 0.75
CA GLU A 346 9.44 -34.53 1.11
C GLU A 346 10.41 -34.26 -0.06
N GLY A 347 9.85 -34.14 -1.26
CA GLY A 347 10.61 -33.98 -2.49
C GLY A 347 11.32 -32.65 -2.69
N LEU A 348 10.93 -31.62 -1.92
CA LEU A 348 11.41 -30.25 -2.07
C LEU A 348 11.98 -29.76 -0.74
N ARG A 349 13.15 -29.12 -0.77
CA ARG A 349 13.88 -28.62 0.40
C ARG A 349 14.34 -27.19 0.18
N ALA A 350 14.65 -26.50 1.28
CA ALA A 350 15.28 -25.19 1.21
C ALA A 350 16.59 -25.26 0.42
N GLY A 351 16.77 -24.35 -0.54
CA GLY A 351 17.89 -24.33 -1.48
C GLY A 351 17.56 -24.89 -2.87
N ASP A 352 16.47 -25.67 -3.01
CA ASP A 352 16.09 -26.21 -4.31
C ASP A 352 15.62 -25.13 -5.27
N SER A 353 15.71 -25.41 -6.57
CA SER A 353 15.31 -24.49 -7.62
C SER A 353 13.89 -24.81 -8.11
N VAL A 354 13.04 -23.79 -8.18
CA VAL A 354 11.68 -23.88 -8.72
C VAL A 354 11.57 -22.87 -9.85
N THR A 355 11.18 -23.34 -11.03
CA THR A 355 10.96 -22.46 -12.18
C THR A 355 9.53 -21.93 -12.13
N ILE A 356 9.37 -20.65 -12.45
CA ILE A 356 8.10 -19.94 -12.44
C ILE A 356 7.84 -19.41 -13.85
N TRP A 357 6.63 -19.63 -14.38
CA TRP A 357 6.12 -19.02 -15.60
C TRP A 357 4.88 -18.18 -15.31
N GLY A 358 4.89 -16.93 -15.74
CA GLY A 358 3.77 -15.99 -15.54
C GLY A 358 4.26 -14.55 -15.41
N PRO A 359 3.42 -13.60 -14.96
CA PRO A 359 2.11 -13.83 -14.35
C PRO A 359 1.00 -14.10 -15.37
N VAL A 360 -0.10 -14.67 -14.89
CA VAL A 360 -1.36 -14.84 -15.62
C VAL A 360 -2.56 -14.49 -14.73
N GLY A 361 -3.69 -14.17 -15.35
CA GLY A 361 -4.96 -13.93 -14.67
C GLY A 361 -5.31 -12.45 -14.52
N ASP A 362 -6.62 -12.20 -14.49
CA ASP A 362 -7.22 -10.86 -14.46
C ASP A 362 -7.85 -10.51 -13.10
N PHE A 363 -7.67 -11.37 -12.09
CA PHE A 363 -8.11 -11.14 -10.71
C PHE A 363 -7.16 -10.16 -10.02
N VAL A 364 -7.37 -8.87 -10.25
CA VAL A 364 -6.56 -7.76 -9.73
C VAL A 364 -7.46 -6.67 -9.16
N LEU A 365 -6.92 -5.84 -8.25
CA LEU A 365 -7.66 -4.70 -7.72
C LEU A 365 -8.05 -3.72 -8.83
N ALA A 366 -9.33 -3.34 -8.85
CA ALA A 366 -9.83 -2.22 -9.63
C ALA A 366 -9.29 -0.90 -9.06
N GLU A 367 -9.11 0.09 -9.94
CA GLU A 367 -8.75 1.45 -9.51
C GLU A 367 -9.99 2.16 -8.97
N GLY A 368 -9.91 2.66 -7.74
CA GLY A 368 -11.02 3.35 -7.08
C GLY A 368 -10.80 3.57 -5.60
N THR A 369 -11.76 4.24 -4.98
CA THR A 369 -11.78 4.55 -3.53
C THR A 369 -13.00 3.95 -2.84
N ARG A 370 -13.61 2.92 -3.45
CA ARG A 370 -14.74 2.20 -2.85
C ARG A 370 -14.27 1.30 -1.71
N PRO A 371 -15.13 1.02 -0.71
CA PRO A 371 -14.92 -0.09 0.22
C PRO A 371 -14.65 -1.40 -0.53
N LEU A 372 -13.73 -2.20 0.01
CA LEU A 372 -13.34 -3.50 -0.57
C LEU A 372 -13.89 -4.64 0.27
N VAL A 373 -14.56 -5.59 -0.38
CA VAL A 373 -15.11 -6.78 0.25
C VAL A 373 -14.48 -8.01 -0.37
N PHE A 374 -13.76 -8.77 0.44
CA PHE A 374 -13.10 -9.99 0.03
C PHE A 374 -13.86 -11.19 0.56
N ALA A 375 -14.12 -12.18 -0.30
CA ALA A 375 -14.65 -13.47 0.09
C ALA A 375 -13.69 -14.58 -0.37
N ALA A 376 -13.21 -15.37 0.57
CA ALA A 376 -12.31 -16.47 0.32
C ALA A 376 -12.92 -17.80 0.78
N CYS A 377 -12.61 -18.88 0.08
CA CYS A 377 -12.85 -20.24 0.53
C CYS A 377 -11.53 -21.01 0.56
N ASP A 378 -11.18 -21.60 1.70
CA ASP A 378 -9.97 -22.42 1.90
C ASP A 378 -8.69 -21.73 1.38
N THR A 379 -7.98 -22.33 0.41
CA THR A 379 -6.75 -21.78 -0.20
C THR A 379 -6.99 -20.59 -1.12
N GLY A 380 -8.24 -20.27 -1.44
CA GLY A 380 -8.67 -19.00 -2.04
C GLY A 380 -8.27 -17.77 -1.23
N PHE A 381 -7.92 -17.96 0.04
CA PHE A 381 -7.30 -16.92 0.86
C PHE A 381 -5.96 -16.43 0.31
N GLY A 382 -5.20 -17.22 -0.44
CA GLY A 382 -3.91 -16.82 -1.02
C GLY A 382 -4.01 -15.55 -1.89
N PRO A 383 -4.73 -15.57 -3.02
CA PRO A 383 -4.86 -14.40 -3.89
C PRO A 383 -5.56 -13.24 -3.17
N VAL A 384 -6.55 -13.52 -2.31
CA VAL A 384 -7.22 -12.50 -1.47
C VAL A 384 -6.24 -11.82 -0.52
N LYS A 385 -5.36 -12.58 0.14
CA LYS A 385 -4.30 -12.04 0.98
C LYS A 385 -3.35 -11.13 0.18
N SER A 386 -2.99 -11.51 -1.05
CA SER A 386 -2.17 -10.66 -1.93
C SER A 386 -2.85 -9.32 -2.20
N LEU A 387 -4.15 -9.33 -2.51
CA LEU A 387 -4.96 -8.13 -2.72
C LEU A 387 -5.09 -7.29 -1.45
N ILE A 388 -5.37 -7.90 -0.29
CA ILE A 388 -5.49 -7.19 1.01
C ILE A 388 -4.17 -6.52 1.38
N GLU A 389 -3.05 -7.25 1.34
CA GLU A 389 -1.73 -6.65 1.64
C GLU A 389 -1.40 -5.51 0.69
N HIS A 390 -1.80 -5.62 -0.57
CA HIS A 390 -1.61 -4.55 -1.54
C HIS A 390 -2.51 -3.34 -1.21
N ALA A 391 -3.81 -3.53 -1.02
CA ALA A 391 -4.75 -2.47 -0.66
C ALA A 391 -4.33 -1.71 0.61
N LEU A 392 -3.83 -2.45 1.61
CA LEU A 392 -3.27 -1.87 2.83
C LEU A 392 -2.00 -1.05 2.59
N ALA A 393 -1.17 -1.43 1.62
CA ALA A 393 0.01 -0.66 1.25
C ALA A 393 -0.36 0.63 0.48
N LEU A 394 -1.49 0.62 -0.25
CA LEU A 394 -2.02 1.79 -0.96
C LEU A 394 -2.68 2.82 -0.03
N ASP A 395 -3.25 2.35 1.08
CA ASP A 395 -4.04 3.16 2.02
C ASP A 395 -5.18 3.95 1.32
N SER A 396 -5.73 3.37 0.24
CA SER A 396 -6.69 4.05 -0.64
C SER A 396 -8.15 3.63 -0.41
N ALA A 397 -8.37 2.50 0.26
CA ALA A 397 -9.70 1.97 0.53
C ALA A 397 -10.21 2.45 1.90
N PRO A 398 -11.43 3.02 1.98
CA PRO A 398 -11.98 3.52 3.25
C PRO A 398 -12.26 2.40 4.26
N SER A 399 -12.56 1.19 3.78
CA SER A 399 -12.70 -0.01 4.63
C SER A 399 -12.41 -1.27 3.82
N ILE A 400 -11.95 -2.30 4.52
CA ILE A 400 -11.66 -3.63 3.99
C ILE A 400 -12.36 -4.67 4.87
N SER A 401 -13.21 -5.49 4.27
CA SER A 401 -13.89 -6.58 4.96
C SER A 401 -13.49 -7.92 4.34
N LEU A 402 -13.09 -8.89 5.16
CA LEU A 402 -12.77 -10.26 4.73
C LEU A 402 -13.79 -11.26 5.28
N PHE A 403 -14.42 -12.03 4.41
CA PHE A 403 -15.23 -13.18 4.78
C PHE A 403 -14.51 -14.45 4.32
N TRP A 404 -14.11 -15.30 5.26
CA TRP A 404 -13.36 -16.52 4.94
C TRP A 404 -14.09 -17.77 5.39
N LEU A 405 -14.56 -18.55 4.42
CA LEU A 405 -15.11 -19.88 4.63
C LEU A 405 -13.99 -20.92 4.65
N ALA A 406 -13.95 -21.74 5.70
CA ALA A 406 -13.14 -22.93 5.74
C ALA A 406 -14.04 -24.17 5.71
N THR A 407 -13.84 -25.01 4.70
CA THR A 407 -14.56 -26.28 4.55
C THR A 407 -13.69 -27.47 4.93
N ARG A 408 -12.38 -27.24 5.03
CA ARG A 408 -11.35 -28.25 5.32
C ARG A 408 -11.09 -28.42 6.83
N PRO A 409 -10.59 -29.60 7.26
CA PRO A 409 -10.16 -29.83 8.65
C PRO A 409 -9.07 -28.87 9.15
N ASP A 410 -8.24 -28.36 8.24
CA ASP A 410 -7.19 -27.37 8.54
C ASP A 410 -7.77 -26.02 9.01
N GLY A 411 -9.05 -25.77 8.76
CA GLY A 411 -9.72 -24.53 9.13
C GLY A 411 -9.06 -23.30 8.49
N HIS A 412 -9.10 -22.19 9.23
CA HIS A 412 -8.47 -20.93 8.85
C HIS A 412 -6.98 -20.95 9.21
N PHE A 413 -6.17 -21.58 8.38
CA PHE A 413 -4.73 -21.84 8.60
C PHE A 413 -3.86 -20.57 8.83
N LEU A 414 -4.41 -19.36 8.61
CA LEU A 414 -3.80 -18.06 8.91
C LEU A 414 -4.75 -17.11 9.68
N ALA A 415 -5.61 -17.65 10.54
CA ALA A 415 -6.51 -16.83 11.38
C ALA A 415 -5.75 -15.82 12.27
N ASN A 416 -4.52 -16.13 12.68
CA ASN A 416 -3.66 -15.22 13.44
C ASN A 416 -3.28 -13.96 12.64
N GLN A 417 -3.08 -14.08 11.31
CA GLN A 417 -2.78 -12.94 10.45
C GLN A 417 -3.99 -11.99 10.35
N CYS A 418 -5.20 -12.55 10.21
CA CYS A 418 -6.44 -11.76 10.18
C CYS A 418 -6.63 -10.98 11.47
N ARG A 419 -6.41 -11.64 12.61
CA ARG A 419 -6.42 -10.99 13.94
C ARG A 419 -5.39 -9.86 14.03
N ALA A 420 -4.16 -10.12 13.61
CA ALA A 420 -3.09 -9.12 13.64
C ALA A 420 -3.42 -7.89 12.78
N TRP A 421 -4.01 -8.08 11.60
CA TRP A 421 -4.46 -6.96 10.77
C TRP A 421 -5.58 -6.16 11.44
N SER A 422 -6.61 -6.82 11.97
CA SER A 422 -7.72 -6.11 12.63
C SER A 422 -7.28 -5.37 13.91
N GLU A 423 -6.30 -5.91 14.63
CA GLU A 423 -5.70 -5.25 15.80
C GLU A 423 -4.80 -4.07 15.40
N ALA A 424 -4.07 -4.17 14.29
CA ALA A 424 -3.14 -3.14 13.85
C ALA A 424 -3.79 -2.02 13.04
N LEU A 425 -4.91 -2.30 12.36
CA LEU A 425 -5.47 -1.46 11.31
C LEU A 425 -6.96 -1.22 11.56
N ASP A 426 -7.32 0.05 11.73
CA ASP A 426 -8.71 0.48 11.93
C ASP A 426 -9.66 0.13 10.75
N PRO A 427 -9.26 0.18 9.46
CA PRO A 427 -10.17 -0.10 8.36
C PRO A 427 -10.38 -1.60 8.08
N PHE A 428 -9.73 -2.53 8.79
CA PHE A 428 -9.79 -3.96 8.48
C PHE A 428 -10.72 -4.74 9.43
N GLU A 429 -11.79 -5.30 8.86
CA GLU A 429 -12.73 -6.20 9.52
C GLU A 429 -12.67 -7.60 8.88
N TYR A 430 -12.94 -8.64 9.67
CA TYR A 430 -13.01 -9.99 9.14
C TYR A 430 -14.04 -10.87 9.87
N GLU A 431 -14.59 -11.83 9.15
CA GLU A 431 -15.48 -12.87 9.64
C GLU A 431 -14.98 -14.24 9.14
N LEU A 432 -14.82 -15.17 10.09
CA LEU A 432 -14.35 -16.52 9.82
C LEU A 432 -15.50 -17.50 10.03
N LEU A 433 -15.86 -18.23 8.98
CA LEU A 433 -16.91 -19.25 9.02
C LEU A 433 -16.30 -20.62 8.80
N ASN A 434 -16.65 -21.59 9.65
CA ASN A 434 -16.22 -22.98 9.50
C ASN A 434 -17.46 -23.83 9.24
N GLU A 435 -17.57 -24.33 8.02
CA GLU A 435 -18.69 -25.16 7.58
C GLU A 435 -18.19 -26.12 6.49
N ALA A 436 -18.36 -27.42 6.73
CA ALA A 436 -17.83 -28.46 5.86
C ALA A 436 -18.62 -28.57 4.54
N ASP A 437 -19.91 -28.24 4.56
CA ASP A 437 -20.71 -28.14 3.34
C ASP A 437 -20.51 -26.79 2.67
N THR A 438 -19.76 -26.77 1.56
CA THR A 438 -19.47 -25.57 0.79
C THR A 438 -20.73 -24.83 0.35
N ALA A 439 -21.80 -25.52 -0.05
CA ALA A 439 -23.03 -24.87 -0.53
C ALA A 439 -23.74 -24.16 0.62
N TYR A 440 -23.90 -24.85 1.76
CA TYR A 440 -24.53 -24.27 2.94
C TYR A 440 -23.68 -23.15 3.54
N GLY A 441 -22.37 -23.33 3.65
CA GLY A 441 -21.43 -22.31 4.11
C GLY A 441 -21.43 -21.06 3.22
N THR A 442 -21.53 -21.23 1.90
CA THR A 442 -21.64 -20.09 0.97
C THR A 442 -22.90 -19.26 1.21
N LEU A 443 -24.04 -19.92 1.44
CA LEU A 443 -25.29 -19.22 1.76
C LEU A 443 -25.22 -18.44 3.07
N GLN A 444 -24.63 -19.03 4.11
CA GLN A 444 -24.38 -18.34 5.37
C GLN A 444 -23.47 -17.13 5.18
N LEU A 445 -22.39 -17.27 4.41
CA LEU A 445 -21.46 -16.20 4.12
C LEU A 445 -22.13 -15.07 3.32
N ALA A 446 -22.97 -15.40 2.33
CA ALA A 446 -23.76 -14.42 1.58
C ALA A 446 -24.77 -13.67 2.47
N GLN A 447 -25.32 -14.33 3.50
CA GLN A 447 -26.20 -13.69 4.47
C GLN A 447 -25.42 -12.76 5.41
N ALA A 448 -24.22 -13.16 5.84
CA ALA A 448 -23.34 -12.34 6.65
C ALA A 448 -22.93 -11.05 5.90
N ILE A 449 -22.48 -11.18 4.65
CA ILE A 449 -22.17 -10.04 3.77
C ILE A 449 -23.35 -9.06 3.68
N ARG A 450 -24.56 -9.58 3.43
CA ARG A 450 -25.78 -8.75 3.32
C ARG A 450 -26.19 -8.07 4.62
N THR A 451 -25.88 -8.68 5.76
CA THR A 451 -26.20 -8.13 7.08
C THR A 451 -25.25 -7.01 7.45
N ASP A 452 -23.97 -7.13 7.06
CA ASP A 452 -22.92 -6.18 7.42
C ASP A 452 -22.81 -5.00 6.43
N LEU A 453 -23.25 -5.14 5.18
CA LEU A 453 -23.18 -4.10 4.15
C LEU A 453 -24.56 -3.51 3.83
N PHE A 454 -24.85 -2.32 4.37
CA PHE A 454 -26.12 -1.62 4.16
C PHE A 454 -26.13 -0.68 2.93
N GLU A 455 -24.97 -0.32 2.37
CA GLU A 455 -24.83 0.43 1.11
C GLU A 455 -23.95 -0.37 0.15
N ILE A 456 -24.50 -0.78 -1.00
CA ILE A 456 -23.88 -1.71 -1.96
C ILE A 456 -23.08 -0.94 -3.03
N ASP A 457 -22.24 -0.01 -2.62
CA ASP A 457 -21.25 0.60 -3.53
C ASP A 457 -19.83 0.18 -3.11
N CYS A 458 -19.61 -1.14 -3.14
CA CYS A 458 -18.35 -1.79 -2.78
C CYS A 458 -17.86 -2.63 -3.96
N ASP A 459 -16.54 -2.81 -4.06
CA ASP A 459 -15.97 -3.77 -5.00
C ASP A 459 -15.73 -5.12 -4.29
N PHE A 460 -16.29 -6.18 -4.84
CA PHE A 460 -16.27 -7.54 -4.33
C PHE A 460 -15.21 -8.40 -5.03
N TYR A 461 -14.42 -9.13 -4.25
CA TYR A 461 -13.36 -10.00 -4.75
C TYR A 461 -13.55 -11.41 -4.18
N LEU A 462 -13.94 -12.35 -5.02
CA LEU A 462 -14.29 -13.72 -4.65
C LEU A 462 -13.21 -14.69 -5.12
N ALA A 463 -12.66 -15.53 -4.23
CA ALA A 463 -11.69 -16.56 -4.63
C ALA A 463 -11.91 -17.88 -3.89
N GLY A 464 -11.92 -18.98 -4.63
CA GLY A 464 -12.11 -20.32 -4.05
C GLY A 464 -12.54 -21.36 -5.09
N PRO A 465 -13.08 -22.52 -4.64
CA PRO A 465 -13.64 -23.54 -5.51
C PRO A 465 -14.80 -23.01 -6.36
N SER A 466 -15.02 -23.60 -7.53
CA SER A 466 -16.02 -23.13 -8.51
C SER A 466 -17.44 -23.03 -7.91
N LEU A 467 -17.83 -24.01 -7.09
CA LEU A 467 -19.14 -24.01 -6.42
C LEU A 467 -19.32 -22.80 -5.49
N PHE A 468 -18.28 -22.45 -4.73
CA PHE A 468 -18.30 -21.29 -3.82
C PHE A 468 -18.42 -19.98 -4.61
N VAL A 469 -17.54 -19.80 -5.60
CA VAL A 469 -17.46 -18.55 -6.38
C VAL A 469 -18.76 -18.31 -7.16
N GLN A 470 -19.28 -19.32 -7.86
CA GLN A 470 -20.49 -19.18 -8.68
C GLN A 470 -21.73 -18.96 -7.83
N SER A 471 -21.86 -19.65 -6.70
CA SER A 471 -23.01 -19.49 -5.81
C SER A 471 -23.01 -18.12 -5.14
N LEU A 472 -21.84 -17.63 -4.71
CA LEU A 472 -21.72 -16.32 -4.08
C LEU A 472 -21.92 -15.17 -5.08
N ASP A 473 -21.35 -15.26 -6.28
CA ASP A 473 -21.60 -14.31 -7.36
C ASP A 473 -23.11 -14.22 -7.70
N ALA A 474 -23.80 -15.36 -7.79
CA ALA A 474 -25.24 -15.39 -8.02
C ALA A 474 -26.06 -14.71 -6.90
N GLU A 475 -25.73 -14.96 -5.63
CA GLU A 475 -26.38 -14.32 -4.48
C GLU A 475 -26.13 -12.79 -4.46
N LEU A 476 -24.91 -12.35 -4.76
CA LEU A 476 -24.57 -10.92 -4.82
C LEU A 476 -25.30 -10.21 -5.97
N ARG A 477 -25.38 -10.82 -7.15
CA ARG A 477 -26.18 -10.30 -8.27
C ARG A 477 -27.66 -10.25 -7.94
N ALA A 478 -28.19 -11.29 -7.29
CA ALA A 478 -29.58 -11.32 -6.85
C ALA A 478 -29.88 -10.22 -5.81
N ALA A 479 -28.87 -9.82 -5.01
CA ALA A 479 -28.95 -8.69 -4.09
C ALA A 479 -28.82 -7.31 -4.77
N GLY A 480 -28.52 -7.26 -6.08
CA GLY A 480 -28.44 -6.04 -6.86
C GLY A 480 -27.03 -5.49 -7.10
N VAL A 481 -25.98 -6.24 -6.74
CA VAL A 481 -24.58 -5.83 -7.03
C VAL A 481 -24.34 -5.83 -8.55
N PRO A 482 -23.84 -4.72 -9.14
CA PRO A 482 -23.45 -4.67 -10.55
C PRO A 482 -22.35 -5.67 -10.89
N ALA A 483 -22.46 -6.29 -12.07
CA ALA A 483 -21.45 -7.23 -12.57
C ALA A 483 -20.02 -6.66 -12.62
N THR A 484 -19.90 -5.34 -12.82
CA THR A 484 -18.62 -4.64 -12.92
C THR A 484 -17.90 -4.48 -11.57
N GLN A 485 -18.62 -4.70 -10.46
CA GLN A 485 -18.09 -4.63 -9.09
C GLN A 485 -17.78 -6.01 -8.52
N ILE A 486 -18.03 -7.10 -9.26
CA ILE A 486 -17.73 -8.46 -8.81
C ILE A 486 -16.57 -9.00 -9.62
N HIS A 487 -15.46 -9.22 -8.94
CA HIS A 487 -14.25 -9.83 -9.48
C HIS A 487 -14.12 -11.23 -8.88
N SER A 488 -13.89 -12.22 -9.73
CA SER A 488 -13.94 -13.63 -9.31
C SER A 488 -12.72 -14.40 -9.82
N LEU A 489 -12.18 -15.26 -8.98
CA LEU A 489 -11.14 -16.24 -9.31
C LEU A 489 -11.57 -17.62 -8.88
N GLU A 490 -11.93 -18.45 -9.86
CA GLU A 490 -12.14 -19.88 -9.64
C GLU A 490 -10.78 -20.56 -9.57
N LEU A 491 -10.48 -21.17 -8.43
CA LEU A 491 -9.31 -22.04 -8.32
C LEU A 491 -9.62 -23.32 -9.06
N ALA A 492 -8.72 -23.72 -9.95
CA ALA A 492 -8.84 -24.97 -10.66
C ALA A 492 -8.91 -26.12 -9.64
N GLU A 493 -10.07 -26.75 -9.51
CA GLU A 493 -10.13 -28.14 -9.10
C GLU A 493 -9.41 -28.89 -10.22
N PRO A 494 -8.25 -29.52 -9.97
CA PRO A 494 -7.62 -30.30 -11.02
C PRO A 494 -8.65 -31.33 -11.46
N MET A 495 -8.97 -31.30 -12.75
CA MET A 495 -10.04 -32.10 -13.32
C MET A 495 -9.79 -33.57 -12.98
N GLY A 496 -10.60 -34.12 -12.06
CA GLY A 496 -10.81 -35.55 -12.04
C GLY A 496 -11.39 -35.94 -13.38
N GLU A 497 -10.67 -36.80 -14.10
CA GLU A 497 -11.14 -37.40 -15.35
C GLU A 497 -12.62 -37.78 -15.19
N GLN A 498 -13.47 -37.10 -15.96
CA GLN A 498 -14.79 -37.63 -16.24
C GLN A 498 -14.60 -38.83 -17.19
N VAL A 499 -15.10 -39.97 -16.71
CA VAL A 499 -15.41 -41.25 -17.39
C VAL A 499 -14.33 -42.33 -17.32
#